data_AF-A0A380FHT7-F1
#
_entry.id   AF-A0A380FHT7-F1
#
_cell.length_a   1.000
_cell.length_b   1.000
_cell.length_c   1.000
_cell.angle_alpha   90.00
_cell.angle_beta   90.00
_cell.angle_gamma   90.00
#
_symmetry.space_group_name_H-M   'P 1'
#
loop_
_entity.id
_entity.type
_entity.pdbx_description
1 polymer ?
#
loop_
_entity_poly.entity_id
_entity_poly.type
_entity_poly.pdbx_seq_one_letter_code
_entity_poly.pdbx_strand_id
1 'polypeptide(L)'
;MKKTAIQGEGKAKDQPVGLLNEINRTNGAVSAKPSAGKLTLETPEIAIKEIGNIISNLSIKEYYDKDGNVKRTKGANVLNNVVIALNPVDYIYTGVAFMQVHNGAFVSPIPFNVTFEQSEFVPKGKAVAYDKSRYHFLCR
;
A
#
# COMPACT_ATOMS: atom_id res chain seq x y z
N MET A 1 0.75 11.97 3.01
CA MET A 1 0.60 11.20 4.28
C MET A 1 1.56 11.72 5.36
N LYS A 2 1.31 11.47 6.65
CA LYS A 2 2.23 11.81 7.76
C LYS A 2 3.36 10.77 7.90
N LYS A 3 4.54 11.16 8.38
CA LYS A 3 5.69 10.24 8.60
C LYS A 3 5.34 9.00 9.40
N THR A 4 4.66 9.18 10.53
CA THR A 4 4.27 8.10 11.45
C THR A 4 3.25 7.13 10.83
N ALA A 5 2.54 7.55 9.77
CA ALA A 5 1.67 6.66 8.99
C ALA A 5 2.46 5.55 8.28
N ILE A 6 3.60 5.93 7.71
CA ILE A 6 4.40 5.06 6.87
C ILE A 6 5.45 4.33 7.71
N GLN A 7 6.13 5.07 8.59
CA GLN A 7 7.34 4.62 9.28
C GLN A 7 7.18 4.48 10.80
N GLY A 8 5.98 4.66 11.36
CA GLY A 8 5.76 4.68 12.80
C GLY A 8 6.33 3.45 13.53
N GLU A 9 7.04 3.71 14.63
CA GLU A 9 7.82 2.71 15.38
C GLU A 9 7.02 2.04 16.51
N GLY A 10 5.71 2.33 16.61
CA GLY A 10 4.81 1.75 17.60
C GLY A 10 5.01 2.27 19.03
N LYS A 11 4.46 1.52 19.98
CA LYS A 11 4.27 1.95 21.38
C LYS A 11 5.57 2.35 22.08
N ALA A 12 6.71 1.74 21.71
CA ALA A 12 8.01 2.06 22.31
C ALA A 12 8.47 3.52 22.10
N LYS A 13 7.85 4.23 21.14
CA LYS A 13 8.12 5.64 20.82
C LYS A 13 6.86 6.51 20.91
N ASP A 14 5.80 6.03 21.56
CA ASP A 14 4.49 6.69 21.63
C ASP A 14 3.93 7.07 20.24
N GLN A 15 4.18 6.22 19.24
CA GLN A 15 3.72 6.40 17.87
C GLN A 15 2.82 5.23 17.44
N PRO A 16 1.92 5.44 16.45
CA PRO A 16 1.26 4.32 15.80
C PRO A 16 2.29 3.42 15.09
N VAL A 17 1.92 2.17 14.83
CA VAL A 17 2.71 1.28 13.96
C VAL A 17 2.48 1.69 12.52
N GLY A 18 3.56 2.06 11.81
CA GLY A 18 3.51 2.48 10.42
C GLY A 18 3.20 1.33 9.46
N LEU A 19 2.74 1.65 8.25
CA LEU A 19 2.37 0.67 7.24
C LEU A 19 3.55 -0.20 6.77
N LEU A 20 4.77 0.32 6.77
CA LEU A 20 6.00 -0.43 6.47
C LEU A 20 6.40 -1.40 7.58
N ASN A 21 5.79 -1.27 8.75
CA ASN A 21 6.12 -2.06 9.92
C ASN A 21 4.97 -3.00 10.27
N GLU A 22 5.30 -4.01 11.05
CA GLU A 22 4.36 -4.90 11.71
C GLU A 22 4.69 -4.99 13.19
N ILE A 23 3.70 -5.35 13.99
CA ILE A 23 3.86 -5.56 15.42
C ILE A 23 3.74 -7.05 15.71
N ASN A 24 4.76 -7.59 16.36
CA ASN A 24 4.68 -8.91 16.96
C ASN A 24 3.65 -8.86 18.09
N ARG A 25 2.56 -9.60 17.92
CA ARG A 25 1.40 -9.55 18.84
C ARG A 25 1.68 -10.21 20.19
N THR A 26 2.72 -11.04 20.27
CA THR A 26 3.12 -11.76 21.49
C THR A 26 3.98 -10.91 22.41
N ASN A 27 4.92 -10.12 21.87
CA ASN A 27 5.86 -9.33 22.66
C ASN A 27 5.78 -7.80 22.41
N GLY A 28 4.95 -7.36 21.47
CA GLY A 28 4.77 -5.94 21.13
C GLY A 28 5.94 -5.32 20.35
N ALA A 29 6.94 -6.11 19.95
CA ALA A 29 8.07 -5.63 19.17
C ALA A 29 7.63 -5.19 17.77
N VAL A 30 8.20 -4.09 17.28
CA VAL A 30 7.92 -3.56 15.95
C VAL A 30 9.09 -3.88 15.03
N SER A 31 8.80 -4.51 13.90
CA SER A 31 9.79 -4.88 12.88
C SER A 31 9.31 -4.45 11.50
N ALA A 32 10.24 -4.38 10.55
CA ALA A 32 9.89 -4.15 9.15
C ALA A 32 9.04 -5.31 8.64
N LYS A 33 7.93 -4.98 7.99
CA LYS A 33 7.04 -5.98 7.36
C LYS A 33 7.74 -6.62 6.16
N PRO A 34 7.63 -7.95 5.97
CA PRO A 34 8.11 -8.59 4.75
C PRO A 34 7.39 -8.02 3.51
N SER A 35 8.10 -7.97 2.38
CA SER A 35 7.48 -7.50 1.14
C SER A 35 6.38 -8.45 0.69
N ALA A 36 5.21 -7.92 0.38
CA ALA A 36 4.08 -8.69 -0.14
C ALA A 36 4.20 -9.05 -1.64
N GLY A 37 5.22 -8.53 -2.33
CA GLY A 37 5.44 -8.78 -3.76
C GLY A 37 6.42 -7.81 -4.40
N LYS A 38 6.37 -7.75 -5.74
CA LYS A 38 7.09 -6.80 -6.58
C LYS A 38 6.08 -6.06 -7.46
N LEU A 39 6.42 -4.81 -7.80
CA LEU A 39 5.66 -3.95 -8.70
C LEU A 39 6.65 -3.45 -9.75
N THR A 40 6.68 -4.07 -10.93
CA THR A 40 7.60 -3.73 -12.02
C THR A 40 6.96 -2.80 -13.04
N LEU A 41 5.65 -2.95 -13.30
CA LEU A 41 4.90 -2.18 -14.29
C LEU A 41 5.51 -2.25 -15.70
N GLU A 42 6.18 -3.36 -16.03
CA GLU A 42 6.99 -3.48 -17.25
C GLU A 42 6.17 -3.46 -18.54
N THR A 43 5.02 -4.14 -18.55
CA THR A 43 4.04 -4.10 -19.65
C THR A 43 2.64 -3.85 -19.10
N PRO A 44 1.68 -3.38 -19.93
CA PRO A 44 0.30 -3.21 -19.51
C PRO A 44 -0.31 -4.48 -18.91
N GLU A 45 -0.05 -5.65 -19.47
CA GLU A 45 -0.56 -6.93 -18.99
C GLU A 45 0.04 -7.31 -17.63
N ILE A 46 1.33 -7.04 -17.43
CA ILE A 46 2.01 -7.26 -16.16
C ILE A 46 1.46 -6.29 -15.11
N ALA A 47 1.35 -5.00 -15.45
CA ALA A 47 0.82 -3.98 -14.56
C ALA A 47 -0.60 -4.29 -14.08
N ILE A 48 -1.49 -4.75 -14.98
CA ILE A 48 -2.85 -5.17 -14.64
C ILE A 48 -2.83 -6.32 -13.63
N LYS A 49 -1.97 -7.33 -13.84
CA LYS A 49 -1.85 -8.49 -12.93
C LYS A 49 -1.29 -8.08 -11.57
N GLU A 50 -0.25 -7.26 -11.55
CA GLU A 50 0.38 -6.79 -10.31
C GLU A 50 -0.60 -5.95 -9.48
N ILE A 51 -1.29 -4.99 -10.11
CA ILE A 51 -2.32 -4.18 -9.44
C ILE A 51 -3.50 -5.05 -8.99
N GLY A 52 -3.94 -6.01 -9.83
CA GLY A 52 -4.99 -6.96 -9.47
C GLY A 52 -4.62 -7.80 -8.24
N ASN A 53 -3.37 -8.24 -8.14
CA ASN A 53 -2.87 -8.97 -6.96
C ASN A 53 -2.86 -8.09 -5.71
N ILE A 54 -2.47 -6.82 -5.82
CA ILE A 54 -2.53 -5.85 -4.71
C ILE A 54 -3.97 -5.70 -4.21
N ILE A 55 -4.93 -5.49 -5.12
CA ILE A 55 -6.35 -5.33 -4.79
C ILE A 55 -6.90 -6.61 -4.15
N SER A 56 -6.56 -7.78 -4.70
CA SER A 56 -6.96 -9.08 -4.16
C SER A 56 -6.45 -9.27 -2.71
N ASN A 57 -5.17 -8.98 -2.47
CA ASN A 57 -4.56 -9.06 -1.14
C ASN A 57 -5.22 -8.10 -0.14
N LEU A 58 -5.52 -6.86 -0.55
CA LEU A 58 -6.24 -5.88 0.29
C LEU A 58 -7.71 -6.25 0.54
N SER A 59 -8.30 -7.04 -0.35
CA SER A 59 -9.67 -7.54 -0.23
C SER A 59 -9.82 -8.61 0.84
N ILE A 60 -8.72 -9.19 1.32
CA ILE A 60 -8.73 -10.18 2.40
C ILE A 60 -8.40 -9.49 3.71
N LYS A 61 -9.37 -9.46 4.64
CA LYS A 61 -9.14 -8.98 6.00
C LYS A 61 -8.98 -10.13 6.96
N GLU A 62 -7.77 -10.28 7.50
CA GLU A 62 -7.48 -11.25 8.55
C GLU A 62 -7.83 -10.68 9.92
N TYR A 63 -8.51 -11.47 10.73
CA TYR A 63 -8.76 -11.20 12.14
C TYR A 63 -7.98 -12.21 12.95
N TYR A 64 -7.13 -11.72 13.83
CA TYR A 64 -6.25 -12.57 14.61
C TYR A 64 -6.80 -12.77 16.02
N ASP A 65 -6.43 -13.87 16.65
CA ASP A 65 -6.64 -14.11 18.08
C ASP A 65 -5.62 -13.35 18.96
N LYS A 66 -5.65 -13.60 20.27
CA LYS A 66 -4.75 -12.98 21.25
C LYS A 66 -3.30 -13.47 21.09
N ASP A 67 -3.10 -14.63 20.50
CA ASP A 67 -1.80 -15.28 20.32
C ASP A 67 -1.17 -14.93 18.97
N GLY A 68 -1.93 -14.25 18.09
CA GLY A 68 -1.48 -13.73 16.81
C GLY A 68 -1.78 -14.65 15.62
N ASN A 69 -2.58 -15.70 15.79
CA ASN A 69 -2.99 -16.59 14.70
C ASN A 69 -4.24 -16.07 14.01
N VAL A 70 -4.35 -16.32 12.70
CA VAL A 70 -5.53 -15.94 11.90
C VAL A 70 -6.75 -16.76 12.36
N LYS A 71 -7.67 -16.12 13.08
CA LYS A 71 -8.90 -16.73 13.59
C LYS A 71 -10.01 -16.77 12.54
N ARG A 72 -10.06 -15.77 11.65
CA ARG A 72 -11.01 -15.71 10.53
C ARG A 72 -10.51 -14.75 9.47
N THR A 73 -10.86 -15.02 8.22
CA THR A 73 -10.70 -14.09 7.10
C THR A 73 -12.08 -13.59 6.66
N LYS A 74 -12.18 -12.32 6.27
CA LYS A 74 -13.40 -11.75 5.69
C LYS A 74 -13.05 -11.03 4.40
N GLY A 75 -13.81 -11.32 3.34
CA GLY A 75 -13.81 -10.53 2.13
C GLY A 75 -14.24 -9.09 2.43
N ALA A 76 -13.55 -8.14 1.84
CA ALA A 76 -13.69 -6.75 2.19
C ALA A 76 -13.60 -5.92 0.91
N ASN A 77 -14.63 -5.11 0.61
CA ASN A 77 -14.66 -4.35 -0.63
C ASN A 77 -13.62 -3.21 -0.55
N VAL A 78 -12.61 -3.28 -1.40
CA VAL A 78 -11.54 -2.26 -1.52
C VAL A 78 -11.49 -1.62 -2.90
N LEU A 79 -12.33 -2.08 -3.84
CA LEU A 79 -12.32 -1.56 -5.20
C LEU A 79 -12.60 -0.05 -5.17
N ASN A 80 -11.86 0.71 -5.98
CA ASN A 80 -11.86 2.18 -6.01
C ASN A 80 -11.33 2.90 -4.75
N ASN A 81 -10.92 2.19 -3.70
CA ASN A 81 -10.37 2.78 -2.48
C ASN A 81 -8.87 2.49 -2.27
N VAL A 82 -8.24 1.80 -3.22
CA VAL A 82 -6.82 1.44 -3.13
C VAL A 82 -5.95 2.65 -3.50
N VAL A 83 -5.07 3.00 -2.56
CA VAL A 83 -4.01 3.99 -2.75
C VAL A 83 -2.67 3.28 -2.68
N ILE A 84 -1.77 3.60 -3.62
CA ILE A 84 -0.39 3.15 -3.63
C ILE A 84 0.50 4.37 -3.40
N ALA A 85 1.08 4.46 -2.20
CA ALA A 85 2.04 5.48 -1.86
C ALA A 85 3.45 5.09 -2.34
N LEU A 86 4.09 6.00 -3.07
CA LEU A 86 5.40 5.84 -3.69
C LEU A 86 6.36 6.94 -3.25
N ASN A 87 7.66 6.67 -3.33
CA ASN A 87 8.66 7.73 -3.27
C ASN A 87 8.46 8.71 -4.46
N PRO A 88 8.78 10.01 -4.33
CA PRO A 88 8.64 10.97 -5.43
C PRO A 88 9.32 10.54 -6.74
N VAL A 89 10.47 9.87 -6.67
CA VAL A 89 11.17 9.37 -7.86
C VAL A 89 10.38 8.26 -8.55
N ASP A 90 9.93 7.28 -7.76
CA ASP A 90 9.19 6.12 -8.27
C ASP A 90 7.80 6.54 -8.80
N TYR A 91 7.19 7.54 -8.19
CA TYR A 91 5.92 8.13 -8.66
C TYR A 91 6.03 8.64 -10.10
N ILE A 92 7.12 9.34 -10.45
CA ILE A 92 7.35 9.82 -11.82
C ILE A 92 7.51 8.64 -12.78
N TYR A 93 8.31 7.63 -12.43
CA TYR A 93 8.48 6.44 -13.27
C TYR A 93 7.16 5.67 -13.47
N THR A 94 6.33 5.55 -12.44
CA THR A 94 4.99 4.98 -12.55
C THR A 94 4.10 5.80 -13.48
N GLY A 95 4.12 7.14 -13.37
CA GLY A 95 3.38 8.01 -14.26
C GLY A 95 3.79 7.84 -15.73
N VAL A 96 5.09 7.71 -16.00
CA VAL A 96 5.62 7.44 -17.35
C VAL A 96 5.17 6.06 -17.86
N ALA A 97 5.18 5.04 -17.01
CA ALA A 97 4.78 3.68 -17.38
C ALA A 97 3.34 3.58 -17.88
N PHE A 98 2.43 4.40 -17.34
CA PHE A 98 1.04 4.46 -17.77
C PHE A 98 0.75 5.55 -18.80
N MET A 99 1.68 6.46 -19.07
CA MET A 99 1.45 7.56 -20.00
C MET A 99 1.39 7.05 -21.45
N GLN A 100 0.35 7.43 -22.16
CA GLN A 100 0.16 7.13 -23.58
C GLN A 100 -0.27 8.39 -24.32
N VAL A 101 0.09 8.47 -25.60
CA VAL A 101 -0.44 9.50 -26.51
C VAL A 101 -1.57 8.86 -27.32
N HIS A 102 -2.78 9.39 -27.20
CA HIS A 102 -3.94 8.94 -27.94
C HIS A 102 -4.63 10.15 -28.59
N ASN A 103 -4.75 10.14 -29.92
CA ASN A 103 -5.29 11.25 -30.71
C ASN A 103 -4.65 12.63 -30.41
N GLY A 104 -3.33 12.66 -30.16
CA GLY A 104 -2.59 13.87 -29.85
C GLY A 104 -2.77 14.39 -28.41
N ALA A 105 -3.57 13.71 -27.59
CA ALA A 105 -3.71 14.00 -26.17
C ALA A 105 -2.92 13.00 -25.31
N PHE A 106 -2.40 13.48 -24.18
CA PHE A 106 -1.79 12.62 -23.17
C PHE A 106 -2.88 11.98 -22.31
N VAL A 107 -2.87 10.66 -22.23
CA VAL A 107 -3.80 9.86 -21.43
C VAL A 107 -3.01 8.93 -20.52
N SER A 108 -3.53 8.66 -19.33
CA SER A 108 -2.93 7.76 -18.35
C SER A 108 -3.95 6.70 -17.91
N PRO A 109 -4.15 5.63 -18.69
CA PRO A 109 -5.10 4.56 -18.36
C PRO A 109 -4.59 3.72 -17.18
N ILE A 110 -4.94 4.13 -15.96
CA ILE A 110 -4.67 3.35 -14.75
C ILE A 110 -5.82 2.35 -14.53
N PRO A 111 -5.53 1.04 -14.42
CA PRO A 111 -6.58 0.04 -14.23
C PRO A 111 -7.17 0.09 -12.82
N PHE A 112 -8.42 -0.37 -12.69
CA PHE A 112 -9.14 -0.53 -11.41
C PHE A 112 -9.27 0.73 -10.55
N ASN A 113 -9.11 1.92 -11.15
CA ASN A 113 -9.24 3.22 -10.48
C ASN A 113 -8.34 3.35 -9.23
N VAL A 114 -7.13 2.78 -9.30
CA VAL A 114 -6.13 2.92 -8.23
C VAL A 114 -5.56 4.33 -8.23
N THR A 115 -5.36 4.89 -7.04
CA THR A 115 -4.72 6.20 -6.88
C THR A 115 -3.25 6.01 -6.51
N PHE A 116 -2.34 6.62 -7.26
CA PHE A 116 -0.95 6.76 -6.83
C PHE A 116 -0.80 8.06 -6.03
N GLU A 117 -0.09 7.99 -4.90
CA GLU A 117 0.23 9.17 -4.09
C GLU A 117 1.74 9.25 -3.84
N GLN A 118 2.30 10.46 -3.88
CA GLN A 118 3.69 10.69 -3.52
C GLN A 118 3.86 10.82 -2.00
N SER A 119 4.94 10.24 -1.47
CA SER A 119 5.31 10.29 -0.06
C SER A 119 6.81 10.24 0.11
N GLU A 120 7.41 11.29 0.67
CA GLU A 120 8.84 11.33 1.01
C GLU A 120 9.25 10.30 2.08
N PHE A 121 8.28 9.78 2.82
CA PHE A 121 8.49 8.79 3.87
C PHE A 121 8.52 7.36 3.33
N VAL A 122 8.16 7.14 2.07
CA VAL A 122 8.33 5.85 1.42
C VAL A 122 9.76 5.78 0.87
N PRO A 123 10.58 4.80 1.31
CA PRO A 123 11.92 4.62 0.77
C PRO A 123 11.87 4.35 -0.74
N LYS A 124 12.87 4.84 -1.47
CA LYS A 124 13.02 4.55 -2.91
C LYS A 124 13.03 3.04 -3.16
N GLY A 125 12.35 2.61 -4.22
CA GLY A 125 12.21 1.20 -4.61
C GLY A 125 11.22 0.42 -3.75
N LYS A 126 10.46 1.09 -2.88
CA LYS A 126 9.36 0.49 -2.11
C LYS A 126 8.04 1.18 -2.46
N ALA A 127 6.96 0.43 -2.31
CA ALA A 127 5.60 0.92 -2.46
C ALA A 127 4.77 0.48 -1.25
N VAL A 128 3.82 1.33 -0.84
CA VAL A 128 2.88 1.02 0.24
C VAL A 128 1.47 1.11 -0.30
N ALA A 129 0.82 -0.04 -0.47
CA ALA A 129 -0.57 -0.12 -0.88
C ALA A 129 -1.49 -0.23 0.34
N TYR A 130 -2.57 0.54 0.37
CA TYR A 130 -3.56 0.51 1.44
C TYR A 130 -4.97 0.89 0.95
N ASP A 131 -5.98 0.46 1.69
CA ASP A 131 -7.37 0.90 1.51
C ASP A 131 -7.58 2.23 2.28
N LYS A 132 -7.87 3.30 1.55
CA LYS A 132 -8.11 4.64 2.10
C LYS A 132 -9.25 4.67 3.12
N SER A 133 -10.29 3.85 2.95
CA SER A 133 -11.42 3.78 3.87
C SER A 133 -11.05 3.19 5.24
N ARG A 134 -9.99 2.36 5.28
CA ARG A 134 -9.54 1.70 6.53
C ARG A 134 -8.44 2.47 7.22
N TYR A 135 -7.78 3.38 6.51
CA TYR A 135 -6.68 4.16 7.03
C TYR A 135 -7.18 5.48 7.63
N HIS A 136 -7.80 5.41 8.81
CA HIS A 136 -8.15 6.60 9.60
C HIS A 136 -7.00 6.93 10.55
N PHE A 137 -6.35 8.08 10.33
CA PHE A 137 -5.46 8.68 11.32
C PHE A 137 -6.30 9.14 12.52
N LEU A 138 -6.48 8.28 13.52
CA LEU A 138 -6.87 8.74 14.85
C LEU A 138 -5.66 9.49 15.44
N CYS A 139 -5.52 10.77 15.07
CA CYS A 139 -4.96 11.75 15.99
C CYS A 139 -6.06 12.00 17.03
N ARG A 140 -5.87 11.46 18.24
CA ARG A 140 -6.47 12.03 19.43
C ARG A 140 -5.36 12.69 20.22
#